data_AF-A8GZV1-F1
#
_entry.id   AF-A8GZV1-F1
#
_cell.length_a   1.000
_cell.length_b   1.000
_cell.length_c   1.000
_cell.angle_alpha   90.00
_cell.angle_beta   90.00
_cell.angle_gamma   90.00
#
_symmetry.space_group_name_H-M   'P 1'
#
loop_
_entity.id
_entity.type
_entity.pdbx_description
1 polymer ?
#
loop_
_entity_poly.entity_id
_entity_poly.type
_entity_poly.pdbx_seq_one_letter_code
_entity_poly.pdbx_strand_id
1 'polypeptide(L)'
;MNISLLSLLGLNRCSAMVRLIILTAGFGYCISSYATNLSVSNTQELKLALTQAQAGDRIILESGRYQGPVQIHQSITLTSLGTSIIEASGVGSAIQVFAENVEISGLSIENWGNDHYERDAGILVEPGSDNVKIHNNHLRGDGFGIRADELNNIQINDNVIVGNITLYTLDRGDGIHLQDVIGSQIRGNTISGVRDGVYLESSSQSKVYDNHLFDQQYGIHYMYTADDEAFNNQSYRVDGGYALMDSKRIYLHRNQVWDAIDFGILLNMTKDSLVESNRVEQIVNRSENKVQGQEGKGIFVYGARDNTIVKNHFAHCDIGLYMAMGGEGNRVYENQFIDNYSQVKYVGDAQLEWSHQGRGNHWSGYLGWDHNSDGIGNTAYRPNDNIDKLFWLYPEANFLMDSPIVVVLRWVQRQFEVTEPSGIVDSFPLLNVNPAFAD
;
A
#
# COMPACT_ATOMS: atom_id res chain seq x y z
N MET A 1 -48.81 -39.33 -82.81
CA MET A 1 -48.30 -38.44 -83.88
C MET A 1 -46.79 -38.37 -83.69
N ASN A 2 -46.03 -38.83 -84.71
CA ASN A 2 -44.55 -38.90 -84.84
C ASN A 2 -43.78 -39.88 -83.93
N ILE A 3 -43.33 -41.05 -84.45
CA ILE A 3 -42.03 -41.37 -85.11
C ILE A 3 -40.90 -41.51 -84.06
N SER A 4 -39.96 -42.46 -84.03
CA SER A 4 -39.73 -43.87 -84.43
C SER A 4 -38.26 -44.18 -84.06
N LEU A 5 -37.92 -45.48 -83.92
CA LEU A 5 -36.61 -46.12 -84.12
C LEU A 5 -35.42 -45.99 -83.12
N LEU A 6 -34.95 -47.19 -82.70
CA LEU A 6 -33.55 -47.74 -82.64
C LEU A 6 -32.41 -46.85 -82.11
N SER A 7 -31.54 -47.27 -81.17
CA SER A 7 -30.51 -48.34 -81.25
C SER A 7 -29.63 -48.18 -79.97
N LEU A 8 -29.31 -49.20 -79.17
CA LEU A 8 -28.23 -50.22 -79.24
C LEU A 8 -26.78 -49.69 -79.27
N LEU A 9 -25.96 -50.29 -78.39
CA LEU A 9 -24.49 -50.25 -78.23
C LEU A 9 -23.97 -49.06 -77.39
N GLY A 10 -23.24 -49.21 -76.28
CA GLY A 10 -22.40 -50.29 -75.80
C GLY A 10 -20.99 -49.73 -75.58
N LEU A 11 -20.47 -49.71 -74.35
CA LEU A 11 -19.05 -49.98 -74.04
C LEU A 11 -18.77 -49.96 -72.53
N ASN A 12 -17.94 -50.93 -72.17
CA ASN A 12 -17.62 -51.47 -70.87
C ASN A 12 -16.63 -50.65 -70.02
N ARG A 13 -16.77 -50.84 -68.69
CA ARG A 13 -15.72 -50.98 -67.64
C ARG A 13 -14.88 -49.75 -67.25
N CYS A 14 -14.94 -49.35 -65.97
CA CYS A 14 -13.93 -49.77 -64.97
C CYS A 14 -14.25 -49.30 -63.53
N SER A 15 -14.16 -50.26 -62.60
CA SER A 15 -13.82 -50.19 -61.16
C SER A 15 -14.41 -49.08 -60.27
N ALA A 16 -15.44 -49.42 -59.48
CA ALA A 16 -15.72 -48.80 -58.19
C ALA A 16 -15.12 -49.68 -57.08
N MET A 17 -14.05 -49.20 -56.46
CA MET A 17 -13.33 -49.88 -55.38
C MET A 17 -13.88 -49.41 -54.02
N VAL A 18 -14.44 -50.37 -53.28
CA VAL A 18 -14.46 -50.54 -51.81
C VAL A 18 -14.05 -49.31 -50.97
N ARG A 19 -15.02 -48.67 -50.30
CA ARG A 19 -14.75 -47.85 -49.09
C ARG A 19 -14.97 -48.71 -47.85
N LEU A 20 -13.85 -49.22 -47.32
CA LEU A 20 -13.72 -49.87 -46.04
C LEU A 20 -13.84 -48.81 -44.94
N ILE A 21 -14.85 -48.92 -44.08
CA ILE A 21 -14.97 -48.13 -42.84
C ILE A 21 -13.95 -48.68 -41.86
N ILE A 22 -12.83 -47.98 -41.70
CA ILE A 22 -11.85 -48.22 -40.63
C ILE A 22 -12.39 -47.54 -39.38
N LEU A 23 -12.93 -48.35 -38.46
CA LEU A 23 -13.24 -47.95 -37.09
C LEU A 23 -11.93 -48.06 -36.29
N THR A 24 -11.03 -47.08 -36.44
CA THR A 24 -9.84 -46.98 -35.58
C THR A 24 -10.28 -46.54 -34.19
N ALA A 25 -10.12 -47.44 -33.23
CA ALA A 25 -10.20 -47.16 -31.80
C ALA A 25 -9.17 -46.09 -31.41
N GLY A 26 -9.59 -44.83 -31.40
CA GLY A 26 -8.91 -43.77 -30.68
C GLY A 26 -9.23 -43.91 -29.20
N PHE A 27 -8.60 -44.86 -28.51
CA PHE A 27 -8.43 -44.75 -27.07
C PHE A 27 -7.49 -43.56 -26.85
N GLY A 28 -8.08 -42.37 -26.79
CA GLY A 28 -7.40 -41.21 -26.22
C GLY A 28 -7.01 -41.61 -24.82
N TYR A 29 -5.71 -41.81 -24.60
CA TYR A 29 -5.15 -41.74 -23.26
C TYR A 29 -5.46 -40.34 -22.75
N CYS A 30 -6.59 -40.19 -22.06
CA CYS A 30 -6.76 -39.12 -21.09
C CYS A 30 -5.73 -39.44 -20.00
N ILE A 31 -4.52 -38.92 -20.17
CA ILE A 31 -3.56 -38.84 -19.07
C ILE A 31 -4.26 -37.96 -18.05
N SER A 32 -4.87 -38.62 -17.07
CA SER A 32 -5.41 -37.95 -15.91
C SER A 32 -4.19 -37.41 -15.18
N SER A 33 -3.90 -36.13 -15.36
CA SER A 33 -2.86 -35.42 -14.62
C SER A 33 -3.35 -35.29 -13.18
N TYR A 34 -3.12 -36.32 -12.38
CA TYR A 34 -3.37 -36.26 -10.95
C TYR A 34 -2.25 -35.44 -10.31
N ALA A 35 -2.62 -34.35 -9.65
CA ALA A 35 -1.72 -33.62 -8.76
C ALA A 35 -1.10 -34.60 -7.76
N THR A 36 0.22 -34.76 -7.80
CA THR A 36 0.95 -35.68 -6.94
C THR A 36 1.52 -34.94 -5.73
N ASN A 37 1.42 -35.56 -4.55
CA ASN A 37 2.12 -35.09 -3.34
C ASN A 37 3.51 -35.74 -3.28
N LEU A 38 4.56 -34.92 -3.38
CA LEU A 38 5.96 -35.33 -3.33
C LEU A 38 6.58 -34.84 -2.02
N SER A 39 6.77 -35.75 -1.06
CA SER A 39 7.52 -35.44 0.17
C SER A 39 9.02 -35.51 -0.10
N VAL A 40 9.77 -34.49 0.34
CA VAL A 40 11.22 -34.41 0.20
C VAL A 40 11.85 -34.14 1.56
N SER A 41 12.99 -34.77 1.83
CA SER A 41 13.67 -34.75 3.15
C SER A 41 15.02 -34.02 3.13
N ASN A 42 15.54 -33.70 1.94
CA ASN A 42 16.84 -33.06 1.78
C ASN A 42 16.94 -32.25 0.47
N THR A 43 18.01 -31.45 0.35
CA THR A 43 18.28 -30.59 -0.82
C THR A 43 18.28 -31.34 -2.16
N GLN A 44 18.83 -32.55 -2.21
CA GLN A 44 18.94 -33.29 -3.49
C GLN A 44 17.57 -33.79 -3.95
N GLU A 45 16.75 -34.28 -3.02
CA GLU A 45 15.37 -34.66 -3.29
C GLU A 45 14.52 -33.46 -3.73
N LEU A 46 14.68 -32.31 -3.07
CA LEU A 46 13.99 -31.07 -3.48
C LEU A 46 14.35 -30.68 -4.92
N LYS A 47 15.65 -30.66 -5.27
CA LYS A 47 16.10 -30.35 -6.64
C LYS A 47 15.55 -31.33 -7.67
N LEU A 48 15.54 -32.62 -7.33
CA LEU A 48 14.99 -33.66 -8.21
C LEU A 48 13.48 -33.48 -8.41
N ALA A 49 12.74 -33.25 -7.31
CA ALA A 49 11.30 -33.05 -7.34
C ALA A 49 10.93 -31.82 -8.18
N LEU A 50 11.62 -30.68 -8.01
CA LEU A 50 11.40 -29.48 -8.81
C LEU A 50 11.65 -29.69 -10.30
N THR A 51 12.66 -30.51 -10.65
CA THR A 51 12.98 -30.81 -12.06
C THR A 51 11.96 -31.73 -12.71
N GLN A 52 11.32 -32.61 -11.92
CA GLN A 52 10.41 -33.64 -12.41
C GLN A 52 8.93 -33.28 -12.24
N ALA A 53 8.63 -32.23 -11.47
CA ALA A 53 7.27 -31.85 -11.15
C ALA A 53 6.46 -31.51 -12.40
N GLN A 54 5.19 -31.86 -12.36
CA GLN A 54 4.20 -31.48 -13.36
C GLN A 54 3.30 -30.38 -12.80
N ALA A 55 2.62 -29.66 -13.68
CA ALA A 55 1.67 -28.65 -13.27
C ALA A 55 0.58 -29.27 -12.37
N GLY A 56 0.35 -28.66 -11.22
CA GLY A 56 -0.57 -29.10 -10.17
C GLY A 56 0.08 -29.91 -9.05
N ASP A 57 1.34 -30.34 -9.19
CA ASP A 57 2.03 -31.11 -8.14
C ASP A 57 2.25 -30.29 -6.87
N ARG A 58 2.35 -30.99 -5.73
CA ARG A 58 2.62 -30.42 -4.41
C ARG A 58 3.90 -31.03 -3.86
N ILE A 59 4.94 -30.20 -3.70
CA ILE A 59 6.20 -30.58 -3.07
C ILE A 59 6.11 -30.19 -1.59
N ILE A 60 6.23 -31.17 -0.71
CA ILE A 60 6.10 -31.03 0.74
C ILE A 60 7.47 -31.25 1.37
N LEU A 61 8.05 -30.21 1.95
CA LEU A 61 9.32 -30.28 2.67
C LEU A 61 9.08 -30.88 4.05
N GLU A 62 9.81 -31.95 4.35
CA GLU A 62 9.98 -32.42 5.72
C GLU A 62 10.85 -31.42 6.51
N SER A 63 10.80 -31.51 7.84
CA SER A 63 11.59 -30.64 8.71
C SER A 63 13.09 -30.82 8.43
N GLY A 64 13.80 -29.71 8.22
CA GLY A 64 15.20 -29.75 7.80
C GLY A 64 15.66 -28.44 7.17
N ARG A 65 16.95 -28.38 6.83
CA ARG A 65 17.55 -27.24 6.12
C ARG A 65 17.87 -27.63 4.68
N TYR A 66 17.39 -26.84 3.73
CA TYR A 66 17.54 -27.03 2.30
C TYR A 66 18.37 -25.89 1.73
N GLN A 67 19.39 -26.21 0.95
CA GLN A 67 20.28 -25.21 0.36
C GLN A 67 19.67 -24.65 -0.92
N GLY A 68 19.54 -23.32 -0.98
CA GLY A 68 19.11 -22.57 -2.15
C GLY A 68 20.22 -22.41 -3.21
N PRO A 69 19.94 -21.65 -4.29
CA PRO A 69 18.63 -21.08 -4.62
C PRO A 69 17.64 -22.17 -5.06
N VAL A 70 16.35 -21.93 -4.82
CA VAL A 70 15.23 -22.75 -5.29
C VAL A 70 14.60 -22.06 -6.50
N GLN A 71 14.51 -22.75 -7.64
CA GLN A 71 13.88 -22.22 -8.84
C GLN A 71 12.63 -23.02 -9.18
N ILE A 72 11.50 -22.33 -9.36
CA ILE A 72 10.20 -22.93 -9.66
C ILE A 72 9.79 -22.53 -11.07
N HIS A 73 9.86 -23.48 -12.00
CA HIS A 73 9.52 -23.30 -13.42
C HIS A 73 8.16 -23.88 -13.80
N GLN A 74 7.47 -24.55 -12.86
CA GLN A 74 6.21 -25.25 -13.05
C GLN A 74 5.17 -24.74 -12.06
N SER A 75 3.90 -24.73 -12.45
CA SER A 75 2.77 -24.36 -11.58
C SER A 75 2.57 -25.41 -10.48
N ILE A 76 3.22 -25.23 -9.35
CA ILE A 76 3.22 -26.20 -8.23
C ILE A 76 2.89 -25.52 -6.90
N THR A 77 2.57 -26.32 -5.89
CA THR A 77 2.65 -25.90 -4.49
C THR A 77 3.98 -26.34 -3.89
N LEU A 78 4.75 -25.42 -3.33
CA LEU A 78 5.90 -25.68 -2.46
C LEU A 78 5.52 -25.34 -1.02
N THR A 79 5.46 -26.35 -0.16
CA THR A 79 4.97 -26.15 1.21
C THR A 79 5.76 -26.93 2.25
N SER A 80 5.64 -26.57 3.53
CA SER A 80 6.13 -27.37 4.65
C SER A 80 5.03 -27.64 5.67
N LEU A 81 5.11 -28.81 6.31
CA LEU A 81 4.26 -29.21 7.44
C LEU A 81 5.00 -29.09 8.79
N GLY A 82 6.23 -28.57 8.81
CA GLY A 82 7.07 -28.48 10.01
C GLY A 82 8.10 -27.37 9.92
N THR A 83 9.22 -27.50 10.64
CA THR A 83 10.29 -26.48 10.63
C THR A 83 11.25 -26.73 9.46
N SER A 84 10.86 -26.30 8.26
CA SER A 84 11.73 -26.37 7.06
C SER A 84 12.32 -25.01 6.74
N ILE A 85 13.64 -24.97 6.57
CA ILE A 85 14.40 -23.74 6.31
C ILE A 85 15.02 -23.81 4.91
N ILE A 86 14.73 -22.83 4.05
CA ILE A 86 15.48 -22.55 2.83
C ILE A 86 16.63 -21.58 3.20
N GLU A 87 17.86 -22.03 3.00
CA GLU A 87 19.09 -21.28 3.30
C GLU A 87 19.75 -20.80 2.01
N ALA A 88 19.84 -19.48 1.81
CA ALA A 88 20.32 -18.88 0.55
C ALA A 88 21.79 -18.42 0.56
N SER A 89 22.57 -18.79 1.59
CA SER A 89 24.05 -18.63 1.62
C SER A 89 24.58 -17.19 1.46
N GLY A 90 23.72 -16.18 1.57
CA GLY A 90 24.05 -14.76 1.52
C GLY A 90 24.26 -14.16 0.12
N VAL A 91 23.88 -14.87 -0.95
CA VAL A 91 24.05 -14.39 -2.33
C VAL A 91 22.82 -14.73 -3.17
N GLY A 92 22.32 -13.77 -3.95
CA GLY A 92 21.18 -14.01 -4.82
C GLY A 92 19.86 -14.11 -4.05
N SER A 93 18.80 -14.45 -4.77
CA SER A 93 17.48 -14.72 -4.18
C SER A 93 17.35 -16.15 -3.65
N ALA A 94 16.60 -16.35 -2.55
CA ALA A 94 16.42 -17.68 -1.97
C ALA A 94 15.47 -18.58 -2.80
N ILE A 95 14.34 -18.02 -3.22
CA ILE A 95 13.36 -18.67 -4.10
C ILE A 95 13.10 -17.76 -5.30
N GLN A 96 13.16 -18.31 -6.51
CA GLN A 96 12.81 -17.63 -7.75
C GLN A 96 11.66 -18.36 -8.43
N VAL A 97 10.62 -17.63 -8.81
CA VAL A 97 9.40 -18.15 -9.44
C VAL A 97 9.31 -17.63 -10.87
N PHE A 98 9.21 -18.56 -11.82
CA PHE A 98 9.13 -18.30 -13.27
C PHE A 98 7.80 -18.78 -13.88
N ALA A 99 6.89 -19.30 -13.06
CA ALA A 99 5.64 -19.89 -13.51
C ALA A 99 4.43 -19.27 -12.81
N GLU A 100 3.32 -19.21 -13.53
CA GLU A 100 2.01 -18.84 -12.99
C GLU A 100 1.44 -19.90 -12.05
N ASN A 101 0.47 -19.51 -11.22
CA ASN A 101 -0.29 -20.40 -10.33
C ASN A 101 0.57 -21.18 -9.32
N VAL A 102 1.70 -20.61 -8.92
CA VAL A 102 2.58 -21.18 -7.88
C VAL A 102 2.07 -20.80 -6.49
N GLU A 103 2.10 -21.74 -5.56
CA GLU A 103 1.82 -21.51 -4.13
C GLU A 103 3.07 -21.81 -3.29
N ILE A 104 3.49 -20.86 -2.46
CA ILE A 104 4.62 -21.00 -1.52
C ILE A 104 4.11 -20.78 -0.10
N SER A 105 4.19 -21.79 0.76
CA SER A 105 3.62 -21.67 2.10
C SER A 105 4.30 -22.44 3.22
N GLY A 106 4.26 -21.90 4.44
CA GLY A 106 4.73 -22.59 5.64
C GLY A 106 6.25 -22.70 5.76
N LEU A 107 7.02 -21.96 4.96
CA LEU A 107 8.49 -22.05 4.92
C LEU A 107 9.14 -21.03 5.86
N SER A 108 10.29 -21.38 6.42
CA SER A 108 11.27 -20.40 6.88
C SER A 108 12.30 -20.16 5.78
N ILE A 109 12.62 -18.91 5.49
CA ILE A 109 13.53 -18.50 4.41
C ILE A 109 14.55 -17.53 5.03
N GLU A 110 15.83 -17.86 4.89
CA GLU A 110 16.91 -17.16 5.59
C GLU A 110 18.09 -16.85 4.66
N ASN A 111 18.81 -15.78 4.98
CA ASN A 111 20.14 -15.46 4.45
C ASN A 111 20.21 -15.39 2.91
N TRP A 112 19.30 -14.66 2.27
CA TRP A 112 19.49 -14.25 0.86
C TRP A 112 20.44 -13.04 0.78
N GLY A 113 20.85 -12.69 -0.45
CA GLY A 113 21.72 -11.54 -0.68
C GLY A 113 21.03 -10.18 -0.46
N ASN A 114 21.73 -9.10 -0.74
CA ASN A 114 21.24 -7.73 -0.56
C ASN A 114 21.57 -6.79 -1.71
N ASP A 115 21.88 -7.33 -2.90
CA ASP A 115 22.12 -6.50 -4.07
C ASP A 115 20.78 -6.02 -4.66
N HIS A 116 20.47 -4.73 -4.48
CA HIS A 116 19.25 -4.12 -5.02
C HIS A 116 19.20 -4.09 -6.55
N TYR A 117 20.36 -4.03 -7.22
CA TYR A 117 20.45 -4.03 -8.67
C TYR A 117 20.12 -5.41 -9.24
N GLU A 118 20.64 -6.47 -8.61
CA GLU A 118 20.33 -7.87 -8.96
C GLU A 118 18.98 -8.35 -8.39
N ARG A 119 18.30 -7.48 -7.61
CA ARG A 119 16.96 -7.71 -7.05
C ARG A 119 16.93 -8.86 -6.04
N ASP A 120 17.99 -8.99 -5.22
CA ASP A 120 18.09 -10.07 -4.24
C ASP A 120 16.90 -10.07 -3.26
N ALA A 121 16.19 -11.19 -3.21
CA ALA A 121 15.00 -11.35 -2.40
C ALA A 121 14.87 -12.70 -1.71
N GLY A 122 14.13 -12.76 -0.60
CA GLY A 122 13.70 -14.02 -0.01
C GLY A 122 12.82 -14.82 -0.98
N ILE A 123 11.87 -14.14 -1.63
CA ILE A 123 11.11 -14.70 -2.75
C ILE A 123 11.06 -13.65 -3.87
N LEU A 124 11.65 -14.00 -5.03
CA LEU A 124 11.58 -13.22 -6.26
C LEU A 124 10.60 -13.88 -7.23
N VAL A 125 9.58 -13.14 -7.64
CA VAL A 125 8.60 -13.57 -8.65
C VAL A 125 8.89 -12.81 -9.94
N GLU A 126 9.25 -13.55 -10.98
CA GLU A 126 9.69 -12.98 -12.25
C GLU A 126 8.49 -12.57 -13.14
N PRO A 127 8.71 -11.63 -14.09
CA PRO A 127 7.70 -11.16 -15.03
C PRO A 127 6.85 -12.25 -15.66
N GLY A 128 5.54 -12.03 -15.72
CA GLY A 128 4.56 -12.93 -16.30
C GLY A 128 4.14 -14.11 -15.41
N SER A 129 4.65 -14.22 -14.18
CA SER A 129 4.26 -15.29 -13.24
C SER A 129 2.97 -14.94 -12.49
N ASP A 130 1.84 -14.95 -13.20
CA ASP A 130 0.54 -14.52 -12.67
C ASP A 130 -0.04 -15.46 -11.59
N ASN A 131 -0.95 -14.94 -10.77
CA ASN A 131 -1.76 -15.70 -9.80
C ASN A 131 -0.93 -16.47 -8.74
N VAL A 132 0.27 -15.98 -8.43
CA VAL A 132 1.14 -16.55 -7.39
C VAL A 132 0.55 -16.29 -6.00
N LYS A 133 0.68 -17.27 -5.09
CA LYS A 133 0.25 -17.18 -3.70
C LYS A 133 1.43 -17.42 -2.77
N ILE A 134 1.72 -16.47 -1.90
CA ILE A 134 2.81 -16.55 -0.92
C ILE A 134 2.21 -16.31 0.45
N HIS A 135 2.14 -17.35 1.29
CA HIS A 135 1.48 -17.19 2.58
C HIS A 135 2.01 -18.06 3.72
N ASN A 136 1.84 -17.59 4.96
CA ASN A 136 2.28 -18.28 6.17
C ASN A 136 3.80 -18.59 6.17
N ASN A 137 4.63 -17.74 5.56
CA ASN A 137 6.08 -17.90 5.55
C ASN A 137 6.74 -16.97 6.59
N HIS A 138 7.91 -17.38 7.07
CA HIS A 138 8.80 -16.57 7.90
C HIS A 138 10.07 -16.24 7.11
N LEU A 139 10.29 -14.96 6.82
CA LEU A 139 11.40 -14.48 6.02
C LEU A 139 12.31 -13.59 6.87
N ARG A 140 13.61 -13.86 6.85
CA ARG A 140 14.63 -13.02 7.52
C ARG A 140 15.89 -12.85 6.68
N GLY A 141 16.22 -11.60 6.34
CA GLY A 141 17.37 -11.29 5.49
C GLY A 141 17.56 -9.80 5.24
N ASP A 142 18.56 -9.47 4.43
CA ASP A 142 19.05 -8.09 4.25
C ASP A 142 18.43 -7.39 3.02
N GLY A 143 18.23 -8.12 1.91
CA GLY A 143 17.59 -7.64 0.69
C GLY A 143 16.06 -7.60 0.79
N PHE A 144 15.38 -7.61 -0.36
CA PHE A 144 13.91 -7.56 -0.39
C PHE A 144 13.31 -8.81 0.28
N GLY A 145 12.21 -8.67 1.03
CA GLY A 145 11.52 -9.84 1.57
C GLY A 145 10.86 -10.64 0.44
N ILE A 146 9.85 -10.04 -0.16
CA ILE A 146 9.14 -10.57 -1.33
C ILE A 146 9.16 -9.50 -2.42
N ARG A 147 9.65 -9.84 -3.61
CA ARG A 147 9.65 -8.96 -4.77
C ARG A 147 8.92 -9.59 -5.94
N ALA A 148 8.11 -8.81 -6.65
CA ALA A 148 7.43 -9.23 -7.86
C ALA A 148 7.36 -8.09 -8.87
N ASP A 149 7.71 -8.40 -10.11
CA ASP A 149 7.77 -7.43 -11.21
C ASP A 149 6.83 -7.90 -12.35
N GLU A 150 6.08 -6.98 -12.98
CA GLU A 150 5.33 -7.20 -14.24
C GLU A 150 4.40 -8.43 -14.25
N LEU A 151 3.44 -8.49 -13.32
CA LEU A 151 2.51 -9.63 -13.21
C LEU A 151 1.13 -9.24 -12.65
N ASN A 152 0.20 -10.20 -12.63
CA ASN A 152 -1.17 -10.01 -12.20
C ASN A 152 -1.58 -10.91 -11.02
N ASN A 153 -2.46 -10.38 -10.18
CA ASN A 153 -3.25 -11.11 -9.18
C ASN A 153 -2.43 -11.91 -8.14
N ILE A 154 -1.26 -11.41 -7.76
CA ILE A 154 -0.46 -12.02 -6.68
C ILE A 154 -1.14 -11.82 -5.31
N GLN A 155 -1.07 -12.86 -4.47
CA GLN A 155 -1.56 -12.83 -3.09
C GLN A 155 -0.41 -13.05 -2.12
N ILE A 156 -0.17 -12.09 -1.23
CA ILE A 156 0.91 -12.13 -0.23
C ILE A 156 0.28 -11.98 1.14
N ASN A 157 0.04 -13.11 1.81
CA ASN A 157 -0.84 -13.15 2.98
C ASN A 157 -0.18 -13.79 4.21
N ASP A 158 -0.39 -13.22 5.39
CA ASP A 158 -0.04 -13.86 6.67
C ASP A 158 1.45 -14.26 6.77
N ASN A 159 2.35 -13.50 6.13
CA ASN A 159 3.80 -13.71 6.24
C ASN A 159 4.39 -12.85 7.36
N VAL A 160 5.51 -13.31 7.93
CA VAL A 160 6.34 -12.53 8.85
C VAL A 160 7.65 -12.21 8.14
N ILE A 161 7.96 -10.93 7.94
CA ILE A 161 9.15 -10.46 7.22
C ILE A 161 9.97 -9.58 8.15
N VAL A 162 11.22 -9.98 8.39
CA VAL A 162 12.15 -9.29 9.29
C VAL A 162 13.41 -8.90 8.54
N GLY A 163 13.63 -7.60 8.37
CA GLY A 163 14.84 -7.05 7.79
C GLY A 163 16.00 -6.95 8.79
N ASN A 164 17.05 -6.23 8.42
CA ASN A 164 18.26 -6.07 9.22
C ASN A 164 18.48 -4.62 9.66
N ILE A 165 18.10 -4.33 10.90
CA ILE A 165 18.24 -2.99 11.51
C ILE A 165 19.68 -2.53 11.72
N THR A 166 20.68 -3.40 11.54
CA THR A 166 22.10 -3.00 11.64
C THR A 166 22.60 -2.30 10.38
N LEU A 167 21.90 -2.46 9.25
CA LEU A 167 22.18 -1.74 8.01
C LEU A 167 21.61 -0.33 8.08
N TYR A 168 22.24 0.59 7.34
CA TYR A 168 21.65 1.90 7.07
C TYR A 168 20.33 1.72 6.32
N THR A 169 19.33 2.58 6.59
CA THR A 169 17.95 2.40 6.08
C THR A 169 17.88 2.21 4.56
N LEU A 170 18.68 2.96 3.79
CA LEU A 170 18.69 2.86 2.33
C LEU A 170 19.39 1.60 1.80
N ASP A 171 20.17 0.91 2.63
CA ASP A 171 20.87 -0.33 2.27
C ASP A 171 20.00 -1.58 2.55
N ARG A 172 18.81 -1.40 3.14
CA ARG A 172 17.84 -2.48 3.40
C ARG A 172 16.94 -2.68 2.19
N GLY A 173 16.48 -3.91 1.97
CA GLY A 173 15.36 -4.15 1.06
C GLY A 173 14.01 -3.73 1.67
N ASP A 174 13.02 -3.55 0.81
CA ASP A 174 11.62 -3.41 1.23
C ASP A 174 11.07 -4.78 1.66
N GLY A 175 10.09 -4.79 2.56
CA GLY A 175 9.43 -6.03 2.99
C GLY A 175 8.71 -6.71 1.84
N ILE A 176 7.82 -5.96 1.19
CA ILE A 176 7.14 -6.36 -0.05
C ILE A 176 7.37 -5.26 -1.08
N HIS A 177 7.97 -5.61 -2.23
CA HIS A 177 8.24 -4.71 -3.33
C HIS A 177 7.50 -5.18 -4.59
N LEU A 178 6.53 -4.40 -5.07
CA LEU A 178 5.77 -4.70 -6.28
C LEU A 178 6.00 -3.62 -7.34
N GLN A 179 6.47 -4.02 -8.52
CA GLN A 179 6.67 -3.12 -9.64
C GLN A 179 5.81 -3.56 -10.83
N ASP A 180 5.01 -2.66 -11.39
CA ASP A 180 4.15 -2.93 -12.55
C ASP A 180 3.19 -4.13 -12.31
N VAL A 181 2.63 -4.23 -11.10
CA VAL A 181 1.71 -5.31 -10.69
C VAL A 181 0.25 -4.84 -10.71
N ILE A 182 -0.64 -5.67 -11.24
CA ILE A 182 -2.08 -5.38 -11.27
C ILE A 182 -2.85 -6.35 -10.38
N GLY A 183 -3.74 -5.83 -9.55
CA GLY A 183 -4.69 -6.66 -8.79
C GLY A 183 -4.08 -7.41 -7.61
N SER A 184 -2.98 -6.92 -7.02
CA SER A 184 -2.34 -7.58 -5.87
C SER A 184 -3.21 -7.53 -4.60
N GLN A 185 -3.11 -8.57 -3.78
CA GLN A 185 -3.70 -8.60 -2.43
C GLN A 185 -2.62 -8.86 -1.40
N ILE A 186 -2.45 -7.92 -0.48
CA ILE A 186 -1.42 -7.95 0.57
C ILE A 186 -2.12 -7.84 1.92
N ARG A 187 -2.25 -8.96 2.63
CA ARG A 187 -3.08 -9.07 3.84
C ARG A 187 -2.36 -9.69 5.02
N GLY A 188 -2.58 -9.18 6.23
CA GLY A 188 -2.25 -9.92 7.45
C GLY A 188 -0.75 -10.13 7.68
N ASN A 189 0.10 -9.43 6.93
CA ASN A 189 1.55 -9.57 7.07
C ASN A 189 2.04 -8.77 8.27
N THR A 190 3.08 -9.30 8.92
CA THR A 190 3.83 -8.59 9.96
C THR A 190 5.23 -8.28 9.44
N ILE A 191 5.54 -7.00 9.23
CA ILE A 191 6.78 -6.55 8.58
C ILE A 191 7.52 -5.59 9.50
N SER A 192 8.82 -5.83 9.68
CA SER A 192 9.66 -4.96 10.52
C SER A 192 11.12 -4.93 10.12
N GLY A 193 11.81 -3.84 10.46
CA GLY A 193 13.27 -3.71 10.27
C GLY A 193 13.74 -3.67 8.83
N VAL A 194 12.82 -3.43 7.89
CA VAL A 194 13.08 -3.26 6.44
C VAL A 194 13.27 -1.77 6.10
N ARG A 195 13.40 -1.43 4.81
CA ARG A 195 13.32 -0.04 4.35
C ARG A 195 11.87 0.43 4.35
N ASP A 196 11.09 0.07 3.33
CA ASP A 196 9.64 0.28 3.32
C ASP A 196 8.90 -1.04 3.57
N GLY A 197 7.79 -1.01 4.30
CA GLY A 197 7.02 -2.21 4.61
C GLY A 197 6.39 -2.82 3.37
N VAL A 198 5.54 -2.04 2.71
CA VAL A 198 4.92 -2.38 1.43
C VAL A 198 5.17 -1.23 0.45
N TYR A 199 5.97 -1.48 -0.58
CA TYR A 199 6.28 -0.56 -1.66
C TYR A 199 5.61 -1.02 -2.95
N LEU A 200 4.80 -0.16 -3.56
CA LEU A 200 4.16 -0.41 -4.85
C LEU A 200 4.55 0.71 -5.83
N GLU A 201 5.08 0.33 -6.97
CA GLU A 201 5.48 1.24 -8.04
C GLU A 201 4.79 0.90 -9.35
N SER A 202 4.26 1.93 -10.03
CA SER A 202 3.58 1.81 -11.33
C SER A 202 2.48 0.72 -11.37
N SER A 203 1.93 0.41 -10.20
CA SER A 203 0.97 -0.67 -9.97
C SER A 203 -0.46 -0.16 -9.90
N SER A 204 -1.45 -1.05 -9.99
CA SER A 204 -2.85 -0.64 -9.88
C SER A 204 -3.77 -1.73 -9.35
N GLN A 205 -4.95 -1.30 -8.87
CA GLN A 205 -6.02 -2.20 -8.39
C GLN A 205 -5.58 -3.08 -7.20
N SER A 206 -4.60 -2.63 -6.44
CA SER A 206 -4.09 -3.34 -5.26
C SER A 206 -5.02 -3.19 -4.06
N LYS A 207 -4.96 -4.19 -3.17
CA LYS A 207 -5.59 -4.15 -1.84
C LYS A 207 -4.56 -4.46 -0.78
N VAL A 208 -4.25 -3.48 0.08
CA VAL A 208 -3.28 -3.62 1.18
C VAL A 208 -4.02 -3.46 2.51
N TYR A 209 -4.21 -4.54 3.28
CA TYR A 209 -5.09 -4.47 4.44
C TYR A 209 -4.76 -5.42 5.60
N ASP A 210 -5.17 -5.03 6.81
CA ASP A 210 -4.94 -5.79 8.04
C ASP A 210 -3.45 -6.13 8.28
N ASN A 211 -2.50 -5.33 7.79
CA ASN A 211 -1.06 -5.55 7.99
C ASN A 211 -0.54 -4.80 9.22
N HIS A 212 0.50 -5.36 9.87
CA HIS A 212 1.22 -4.75 11.00
C HIS A 212 2.65 -4.39 10.55
N LEU A 213 2.96 -3.10 10.57
CA LEU A 213 4.13 -2.51 9.89
C LEU A 213 4.89 -1.63 10.90
N PHE A 214 6.13 -1.95 11.24
CA PHE A 214 6.81 -1.23 12.33
C PHE A 214 8.34 -1.24 12.27
N ASP A 215 8.97 -0.26 12.91
CA ASP A 215 10.45 -0.13 12.99
C ASP A 215 11.12 -0.06 11.58
N GLN A 216 10.58 0.77 10.69
CA GLN A 216 11.00 0.93 9.28
C GLN A 216 10.77 2.37 8.78
N GLN A 217 11.21 2.71 7.56
CA GLN A 217 11.05 4.05 7.01
C GLN A 217 9.58 4.36 6.77
N TYR A 218 8.93 3.68 5.82
CA TYR A 218 7.49 3.83 5.57
C TYR A 218 6.69 2.56 5.86
N GLY A 219 5.47 2.73 6.38
CA GLY A 219 4.49 1.65 6.47
C GLY A 219 4.10 1.15 5.08
N ILE A 220 3.37 1.99 4.34
CA ILE A 220 2.97 1.74 2.95
C ILE A 220 3.46 2.90 2.10
N HIS A 221 4.02 2.58 0.93
CA HIS A 221 4.53 3.54 -0.02
C HIS A 221 3.96 3.24 -1.41
N TYR A 222 3.06 4.10 -1.87
CA TYR A 222 2.50 4.11 -3.22
C TYR A 222 3.25 5.12 -4.08
N MET A 223 3.87 4.66 -5.17
CA MET A 223 4.60 5.49 -6.13
C MET A 223 4.04 5.29 -7.55
N TYR A 224 3.52 6.34 -8.19
CA TYR A 224 2.95 6.27 -9.54
C TYR A 224 1.78 5.26 -9.70
N THR A 225 1.02 5.02 -8.63
CA THR A 225 -0.04 3.99 -8.61
C THR A 225 -1.44 4.54 -8.88
N ALA A 226 -2.40 3.64 -9.13
CA ALA A 226 -3.77 4.02 -9.41
C ALA A 226 -4.82 2.98 -9.01
N ASP A 227 -6.00 3.47 -8.59
CA ASP A 227 -7.18 2.63 -8.33
C ASP A 227 -6.97 1.62 -7.18
N ASP A 228 -6.19 2.01 -6.18
CA ASP A 228 -5.80 1.16 -5.06
C ASP A 228 -6.62 1.42 -3.78
N GLU A 229 -6.66 0.42 -2.90
CA GLU A 229 -7.36 0.47 -1.62
C GLU A 229 -6.45 -0.01 -0.49
N ALA A 230 -6.31 0.79 0.57
CA ALA A 230 -5.51 0.44 1.74
C ALA A 230 -6.30 0.68 3.03
N PHE A 231 -6.48 -0.36 3.85
CA PHE A 231 -7.35 -0.27 5.01
C PHE A 231 -7.03 -1.18 6.19
N ASN A 232 -7.44 -0.75 7.39
CA ASN A 232 -7.22 -1.49 8.64
C ASN A 232 -5.75 -1.86 8.91
N ASN A 233 -4.78 -1.19 8.27
CA ASN A 233 -3.38 -1.41 8.56
C ASN A 233 -2.98 -0.67 9.85
N GLN A 234 -1.96 -1.17 10.52
CA GLN A 234 -1.33 -0.53 11.67
C GLN A 234 0.13 -0.25 11.34
N SER A 235 0.53 1.01 11.39
CA SER A 235 1.91 1.47 11.16
C SER A 235 2.45 2.19 12.39
N TYR A 236 3.58 1.79 12.96
CA TYR A 236 4.06 2.42 14.18
C TYR A 236 5.56 2.35 14.39
N ARG A 237 6.13 3.33 15.11
CA ARG A 237 7.59 3.51 15.23
C ARG A 237 8.26 3.52 13.87
N VAL A 238 7.78 4.40 12.99
CA VAL A 238 8.24 4.54 11.60
C VAL A 238 8.70 5.97 11.34
N ASP A 239 9.47 6.19 10.27
CA ASP A 239 9.78 7.56 9.86
C ASP A 239 8.51 8.24 9.31
N GLY A 240 7.72 7.53 8.51
CA GLY A 240 6.42 7.96 8.00
C GLY A 240 5.39 6.83 7.90
N GLY A 241 4.11 7.12 8.13
CA GLY A 241 3.05 6.11 8.13
C GLY A 241 2.69 5.60 6.74
N TYR A 242 1.92 6.39 5.99
CA TYR A 242 1.38 6.04 4.68
C TYR A 242 1.75 7.13 3.67
N ALA A 243 2.60 6.80 2.70
CA ALA A 243 3.05 7.71 1.65
C ALA A 243 2.32 7.42 0.33
N LEU A 244 1.55 8.40 -0.16
CA LEU A 244 0.89 8.36 -1.45
C LEU A 244 1.58 9.41 -2.34
N MET A 245 2.40 8.94 -3.28
CA MET A 245 3.28 9.79 -4.10
C MET A 245 2.97 9.62 -5.58
N ASP A 246 2.72 10.74 -6.27
CA ASP A 246 2.37 10.80 -7.69
C ASP A 246 1.26 9.81 -8.12
N SER A 247 0.36 9.50 -7.20
CA SER A 247 -0.66 8.46 -7.32
C SER A 247 -2.07 9.04 -7.42
N LYS A 248 -3.04 8.24 -7.90
CA LYS A 248 -4.42 8.73 -8.12
C LYS A 248 -5.48 7.71 -7.73
N ARG A 249 -6.63 8.20 -7.26
CA ARG A 249 -7.78 7.36 -6.88
C ARG A 249 -7.40 6.27 -5.88
N ILE A 250 -6.65 6.66 -4.87
CA ILE A 250 -6.32 5.79 -3.74
C ILE A 250 -7.41 5.96 -2.69
N TYR A 251 -7.95 4.86 -2.18
CA TYR A 251 -8.88 4.86 -1.05
C TYR A 251 -8.16 4.37 0.21
N LEU A 252 -7.68 5.32 1.02
CA LEU A 252 -6.96 5.06 2.26
C LEU A 252 -7.92 5.24 3.44
N HIS A 253 -8.33 4.15 4.09
CA HIS A 253 -9.35 4.25 5.14
C HIS A 253 -9.21 3.30 6.31
N ARG A 254 -9.64 3.74 7.50
CA ARG A 254 -9.61 2.95 8.74
C ARG A 254 -8.21 2.43 9.11
N ASN A 255 -7.16 3.08 8.63
CA ASN A 255 -5.79 2.76 9.03
C ASN A 255 -5.42 3.49 10.31
N GLN A 256 -4.42 2.96 11.00
CA GLN A 256 -3.89 3.52 12.24
C GLN A 256 -2.39 3.74 12.11
N VAL A 257 -1.95 4.96 12.41
CA VAL A 257 -0.52 5.26 12.55
C VAL A 257 -0.26 6.00 13.84
N TRP A 258 0.78 5.57 14.55
CA TRP A 258 1.25 6.26 15.76
C TRP A 258 2.76 6.20 15.94
N ASP A 259 3.28 7.16 16.70
CA ASP A 259 4.72 7.27 17.00
C ASP A 259 5.59 7.31 15.72
N ALA A 260 5.11 8.04 14.72
CA ALA A 260 5.90 8.33 13.53
C ALA A 260 6.65 9.66 13.68
N ILE A 261 7.73 9.83 12.91
CA ILE A 261 8.64 10.98 13.06
C ILE A 261 8.23 12.16 12.17
N ASP A 262 8.11 11.94 10.86
CA ASP A 262 7.92 13.01 9.87
C ASP A 262 6.46 13.21 9.49
N PHE A 263 5.73 12.12 9.18
CA PHE A 263 4.32 12.20 8.84
C PHE A 263 3.51 10.95 9.19
N GLY A 264 2.23 11.13 9.51
CA GLY A 264 1.27 10.02 9.58
C GLY A 264 0.79 9.62 8.18
N ILE A 265 0.29 10.59 7.42
CA ILE A 265 -0.14 10.42 6.02
C ILE A 265 0.53 11.48 5.16
N LEU A 266 1.14 11.08 4.05
CA LEU A 266 1.68 11.99 3.03
C LEU A 266 0.85 11.87 1.75
N LEU A 267 0.31 13.00 1.30
CA LEU A 267 -0.24 13.18 -0.04
C LEU A 267 0.73 14.06 -0.84
N ASN A 268 1.61 13.44 -1.61
CA ASN A 268 2.55 14.14 -2.49
C ASN A 268 2.08 14.00 -3.94
N MET A 269 1.69 15.12 -4.55
CA MET A 269 1.19 15.16 -5.92
C MET A 269 0.05 14.15 -6.19
N THR A 270 -0.65 13.74 -5.13
CA THR A 270 -1.78 12.82 -5.16
C THR A 270 -3.04 13.51 -5.69
N LYS A 271 -3.88 12.79 -6.42
CA LYS A 271 -5.15 13.33 -6.93
C LYS A 271 -6.32 12.37 -6.84
N ASP A 272 -7.53 12.93 -6.85
CA ASP A 272 -8.79 12.19 -6.92
C ASP A 272 -8.92 11.07 -5.86
N SER A 273 -8.22 11.20 -4.74
CA SER A 273 -8.12 10.16 -3.70
C SER A 273 -9.02 10.46 -2.51
N LEU A 274 -9.38 9.42 -1.76
CA LEU A 274 -10.22 9.50 -0.57
C LEU A 274 -9.45 9.01 0.65
N VAL A 275 -9.22 9.91 1.59
CA VAL A 275 -8.61 9.64 2.89
C VAL A 275 -9.72 9.71 3.94
N GLU A 276 -10.21 8.56 4.39
CA GLU A 276 -11.39 8.50 5.26
C GLU A 276 -11.20 7.68 6.54
N SER A 277 -11.65 8.20 7.68
CA SER A 277 -11.71 7.43 8.94
C SER A 277 -10.38 6.83 9.41
N ASN A 278 -9.24 7.43 9.09
CA ASN A 278 -7.94 7.02 9.61
C ASN A 278 -7.69 7.63 11.00
N ARG A 279 -6.99 6.90 11.86
CA ARG A 279 -6.51 7.37 13.17
C ARG A 279 -5.01 7.64 13.07
N VAL A 280 -4.61 8.88 13.29
CA VAL A 280 -3.24 9.36 13.20
C VAL A 280 -2.88 10.08 14.49
N GLU A 281 -1.93 9.53 15.23
CA GLU A 281 -1.63 10.02 16.57
C GLU A 281 -0.13 10.12 16.83
N GLN A 282 0.29 11.06 17.69
CA GLN A 282 1.67 11.12 18.18
C GLN A 282 2.73 11.22 17.07
N ILE A 283 2.45 12.02 16.04
CA ILE A 283 3.41 12.29 14.97
C ILE A 283 4.30 13.45 15.41
N VAL A 284 5.49 13.13 15.93
CA VAL A 284 6.36 14.08 16.63
C VAL A 284 7.81 13.86 16.24
N ASN A 285 8.44 14.93 15.74
CA ASN A 285 9.89 14.93 15.54
C ASN A 285 10.59 15.34 16.83
N ARG A 286 11.25 14.36 17.47
CA ARG A 286 11.93 14.50 18.77
C ARG A 286 13.39 14.96 18.66
N SER A 287 13.83 15.36 17.47
CA SER A 287 15.18 15.91 17.26
C SER A 287 15.43 17.13 18.17
N GLU A 288 16.59 17.13 18.86
CA GLU A 288 17.04 18.27 19.66
C GLU A 288 17.27 19.52 18.80
N ASN A 289 17.67 19.32 17.54
CA ASN A 289 17.84 20.38 16.55
C ASN A 289 16.56 20.51 15.73
N LYS A 290 15.57 21.23 16.27
CA LYS A 290 14.32 21.52 15.55
C LYS A 290 14.60 22.37 14.32
N VAL A 291 14.60 21.75 13.15
CA VAL A 291 14.67 22.44 11.86
C VAL A 291 13.24 22.68 11.37
N GLN A 292 12.94 23.92 11.01
CA GLN A 292 11.64 24.28 10.46
C GLN A 292 11.35 23.47 9.18
N GLY A 293 10.15 22.90 9.09
CA GLY A 293 9.74 22.00 8.01
C GLY A 293 9.88 20.52 8.36
N GLN A 294 10.66 20.16 9.37
CA GLN A 294 10.85 18.78 9.83
C GLN A 294 9.92 18.40 11.00
N GLU A 295 8.96 19.26 11.38
CA GLU A 295 7.98 18.95 12.42
C GLU A 295 7.18 17.68 12.08
N GLY A 296 6.73 16.90 13.05
CA GLY A 296 5.87 15.73 12.81
C GLY A 296 4.46 16.12 12.36
N LYS A 297 4.06 15.68 11.16
CA LYS A 297 2.82 16.11 10.49
C LYS A 297 1.77 14.99 10.55
N GLY A 298 0.62 15.20 11.18
CA GLY A 298 -0.49 14.24 11.13
C GLY A 298 -0.82 13.85 9.69
N ILE A 299 -1.15 14.86 8.88
CA ILE A 299 -1.22 14.72 7.43
C ILE A 299 -0.43 15.84 6.73
N PHE A 300 0.37 15.46 5.74
CA PHE A 300 1.13 16.38 4.90
C PHE A 300 0.59 16.37 3.46
N VAL A 301 0.06 17.51 3.02
CA VAL A 301 -0.44 17.74 1.67
C VAL A 301 0.57 18.60 0.91
N TYR A 302 1.22 18.01 -0.08
CA TYR A 302 2.28 18.66 -0.86
C TYR A 302 2.02 18.52 -2.35
N GLY A 303 1.61 19.60 -3.02
CA GLY A 303 1.29 19.57 -4.46
C GLY A 303 0.09 18.67 -4.84
N ALA A 304 -0.63 18.12 -3.85
CA ALA A 304 -1.74 17.21 -4.04
C ALA A 304 -3.06 17.98 -4.17
N ARG A 305 -3.95 17.58 -5.09
CA ARG A 305 -5.18 18.33 -5.41
C ARG A 305 -6.37 17.42 -5.64
N ASP A 306 -7.58 17.97 -5.50
CA ASP A 306 -8.83 17.28 -5.81
C ASP A 306 -9.05 16.00 -4.97
N ASN A 307 -8.40 15.88 -3.81
CA ASN A 307 -8.62 14.79 -2.85
C ASN A 307 -9.70 15.15 -1.84
N THR A 308 -10.27 14.14 -1.20
CA THR A 308 -11.20 14.30 -0.07
C THR A 308 -10.59 13.72 1.19
N ILE A 309 -10.46 14.54 2.22
CA ILE A 309 -9.94 14.19 3.55
C ILE A 309 -11.10 14.36 4.53
N VAL A 310 -11.67 13.25 4.99
CA VAL A 310 -12.95 13.25 5.72
C VAL A 310 -12.99 12.26 6.87
N LYS A 311 -13.60 12.64 8.00
CA LYS A 311 -13.78 11.77 9.19
C LYS A 311 -12.48 11.19 9.76
N ASN A 312 -11.31 11.78 9.51
CA ASN A 312 -10.07 11.31 10.10
C ASN A 312 -9.88 11.90 11.50
N HIS A 313 -9.08 11.21 12.31
CA HIS A 313 -8.65 11.65 13.63
C HIS A 313 -7.16 11.97 13.60
N PHE A 314 -6.81 13.23 13.80
CA PHE A 314 -5.44 13.73 13.87
C PHE A 314 -5.18 14.31 15.26
N ALA A 315 -4.41 13.60 16.08
CA ALA A 315 -4.19 14.00 17.46
C ALA A 315 -2.74 13.95 17.93
N HIS A 316 -2.39 14.83 18.87
CA HIS A 316 -1.09 14.85 19.52
C HIS A 316 0.11 14.92 18.54
N CYS A 317 -0.07 15.58 17.40
CA CYS A 317 1.00 15.80 16.41
C CYS A 317 1.68 17.16 16.64
N ASP A 318 2.91 17.34 16.15
CA ASP A 318 3.51 18.69 16.11
C ASP A 318 2.66 19.62 15.21
N ILE A 319 2.19 19.12 14.07
CA ILE A 319 1.24 19.79 13.19
C ILE A 319 0.14 18.81 12.80
N GLY A 320 -1.13 19.14 13.03
CA GLY A 320 -2.27 18.29 12.65
C GLY A 320 -2.37 18.10 11.13
N LEU A 321 -2.47 19.20 10.38
CA LEU A 321 -2.42 19.21 8.91
C LEU A 321 -1.43 20.27 8.41
N TYR A 322 -0.45 19.85 7.60
CA TYR A 322 0.44 20.77 6.88
C TYR A 322 0.10 20.72 5.39
N MET A 323 -0.21 21.87 4.79
CA MET A 323 -0.39 22.04 3.35
C MET A 323 0.66 23.01 2.77
N ALA A 324 1.34 22.58 1.70
CA ALA A 324 2.33 23.38 0.98
C ALA A 324 2.33 23.10 -0.53
N MET A 325 2.90 24.03 -1.31
CA MET A 325 3.16 23.89 -2.75
C MET A 325 1.94 23.57 -3.62
N GLY A 326 0.81 24.18 -3.31
CA GLY A 326 -0.44 23.94 -4.03
C GLY A 326 -1.19 22.74 -3.45
N GLY A 327 -2.38 23.01 -2.94
CA GLY A 327 -3.25 22.02 -2.30
C GLY A 327 -4.69 22.49 -2.11
N GLU A 328 -5.04 23.62 -2.72
CA GLU A 328 -6.29 24.35 -2.49
C GLU A 328 -7.53 23.62 -3.03
N GLY A 329 -7.35 22.65 -3.94
CA GLY A 329 -8.46 21.86 -4.51
C GLY A 329 -8.97 20.73 -3.60
N ASN A 330 -8.32 20.47 -2.46
CA ASN A 330 -8.73 19.39 -1.55
C ASN A 330 -9.95 19.79 -0.71
N ARG A 331 -10.84 18.83 -0.46
CA ARG A 331 -11.97 19.00 0.47
C ARG A 331 -11.59 18.43 1.83
N VAL A 332 -11.67 19.26 2.87
CA VAL A 332 -11.32 18.87 4.25
C VAL A 332 -12.49 19.18 5.17
N TYR A 333 -13.22 18.15 5.60
CA TYR A 333 -14.42 18.30 6.44
C TYR A 333 -14.67 17.06 7.31
N GLU A 334 -15.42 17.20 8.39
CA GLU A 334 -15.73 16.16 9.38
C GLU A 334 -14.51 15.47 10.04
N ASN A 335 -13.31 16.01 9.90
CA ASN A 335 -12.13 15.50 10.61
C ASN A 335 -12.11 16.00 12.06
N GLN A 336 -11.32 15.35 12.90
CA GLN A 336 -11.05 15.75 14.27
C GLN A 336 -9.59 16.13 14.42
N PHE A 337 -9.35 17.35 14.89
CA PHE A 337 -8.02 17.87 15.19
C PHE A 337 -7.90 18.11 16.70
N ILE A 338 -7.26 17.17 17.39
CA ILE A 338 -7.25 17.09 18.87
C ILE A 338 -5.83 17.32 19.40
N ASP A 339 -5.64 18.35 20.21
CA ASP A 339 -4.41 18.58 21.00
C ASP A 339 -3.10 18.47 20.19
N ASN A 340 -3.14 18.89 18.92
CA ASN A 340 -1.95 19.10 18.11
C ASN A 340 -1.27 20.41 18.55
N TYR A 341 0.06 20.46 18.55
CA TYR A 341 0.80 21.66 18.93
C TYR A 341 0.44 22.85 18.02
N SER A 342 0.39 22.60 16.71
CA SER A 342 -0.31 23.45 15.74
C SER A 342 -1.41 22.65 15.06
N GLN A 343 -2.63 23.16 15.02
CA GLN A 343 -3.72 22.45 14.33
C GLN A 343 -3.48 22.40 12.81
N VAL A 344 -3.08 23.53 12.22
CA VAL A 344 -2.86 23.64 10.78
C VAL A 344 -1.69 24.57 10.44
N LYS A 345 -0.88 24.15 9.47
CA LYS A 345 0.08 25.00 8.77
C LYS A 345 -0.28 25.03 7.29
N TYR A 346 -0.70 26.19 6.78
CA TYR A 346 -1.04 26.37 5.36
C TYR A 346 -0.17 27.45 4.73
N VAL A 347 0.64 27.04 3.76
CA VAL A 347 1.53 27.91 3.00
C VAL A 347 0.90 28.17 1.63
N GLY A 348 0.03 29.17 1.59
CA GLY A 348 -0.58 29.68 0.36
C GLY A 348 -1.32 31.00 0.59
N ASP A 349 -1.80 31.60 -0.51
CA ASP A 349 -2.33 32.96 -0.51
C ASP A 349 -3.86 33.02 -0.72
N ALA A 350 -4.50 31.88 -0.95
CA ALA A 350 -5.94 31.80 -1.11
C ALA A 350 -6.67 31.71 0.24
N GLN A 351 -7.94 32.09 0.25
CA GLN A 351 -8.86 31.71 1.33
C GLN A 351 -9.49 30.36 0.99
N LEU A 352 -9.43 29.41 1.92
CA LEU A 352 -9.99 28.07 1.76
C LEU A 352 -11.15 27.84 2.74
N GLU A 353 -12.24 27.24 2.24
CA GLU A 353 -13.37 26.81 3.06
C GLU A 353 -13.23 25.31 3.38
N TRP A 354 -13.13 25.00 4.66
CA TRP A 354 -12.99 23.64 5.20
C TRP A 354 -14.28 23.19 5.89
N SER A 355 -15.38 23.39 5.16
CA SER A 355 -16.67 22.78 5.44
C SER A 355 -17.33 22.35 4.13
N HIS A 356 -18.22 21.37 4.23
CA HIS A 356 -18.98 20.89 3.09
C HIS A 356 -20.44 20.64 3.50
N GLN A 357 -21.38 21.16 2.72
CA GLN A 357 -22.82 20.99 2.94
C GLN A 357 -23.27 21.35 4.38
N GLY A 358 -22.70 22.42 4.94
CA GLY A 358 -23.03 22.90 6.28
C GLY A 358 -22.39 22.11 7.42
N ARG A 359 -21.35 21.31 7.14
CA ARG A 359 -20.60 20.55 8.15
C ARG A 359 -19.10 20.74 7.99
N GLY A 360 -18.45 21.20 9.04
CA GLY A 360 -17.01 21.46 9.13
C GLY A 360 -16.25 20.34 9.83
N ASN A 361 -15.15 20.71 10.46
CA ASN A 361 -14.28 19.83 11.24
C ASN A 361 -14.47 20.11 12.74
N HIS A 362 -14.04 19.16 13.57
CA HIS A 362 -13.95 19.33 15.02
C HIS A 362 -12.54 19.78 15.42
N TRP A 363 -12.46 20.77 16.31
CA TRP A 363 -11.20 21.38 16.75
C TRP A 363 -11.18 21.48 18.27
N SER A 364 -10.21 20.83 18.91
CA SER A 364 -10.00 20.91 20.37
C SER A 364 -9.82 22.34 20.89
N GLY A 365 -9.27 23.24 20.08
CA GLY A 365 -9.10 24.67 20.42
C GLY A 365 -10.32 25.57 20.16
N TYR A 366 -11.43 25.04 19.67
CA TYR A 366 -12.62 25.84 19.36
C TYR A 366 -13.44 26.14 20.62
N LEU A 367 -13.61 27.44 20.92
CA LEU A 367 -14.33 27.94 22.09
C LEU A 367 -15.69 28.58 21.73
N GLY A 368 -16.27 28.20 20.59
CA GLY A 368 -17.56 28.72 20.16
C GLY A 368 -18.75 28.11 20.89
N TRP A 369 -19.94 28.58 20.54
CA TRP A 369 -21.20 28.23 21.20
C TRP A 369 -22.18 27.67 20.16
N ASP A 370 -23.09 26.80 20.60
CA ASP A 370 -24.18 26.26 19.79
C ASP A 370 -25.52 26.54 20.48
N HIS A 371 -26.20 27.58 20.01
CA HIS A 371 -27.46 28.07 20.55
C HIS A 371 -28.64 27.15 20.22
N ASN A 372 -28.60 26.50 19.06
CA ASN A 372 -29.69 25.65 18.55
C ASN A 372 -29.49 24.16 18.86
N SER A 373 -28.38 23.79 19.51
CA SER A 373 -28.05 22.44 19.96
C SER A 373 -28.01 21.41 18.83
N ASP A 374 -27.55 21.80 17.63
CA ASP A 374 -27.40 20.90 16.48
C ASP A 374 -25.99 20.29 16.36
N GLY A 375 -25.09 20.60 17.30
CA GLY A 375 -23.72 20.14 17.35
C GLY A 375 -22.75 20.93 16.47
N ILE A 376 -23.19 22.05 15.89
CA ILE A 376 -22.40 22.94 15.03
C ILE A 376 -22.25 24.30 15.72
N GLY A 377 -21.03 24.80 15.77
CA GLY A 377 -20.75 26.10 16.35
C GLY A 377 -21.30 27.25 15.51
N ASN A 378 -21.91 28.26 16.16
CA ASN A 378 -22.50 29.41 15.47
C ASN A 378 -21.46 30.44 14.96
N THR A 379 -20.18 30.29 15.33
CA THR A 379 -19.09 31.17 14.87
C THR A 379 -18.08 30.39 14.06
N ALA A 380 -17.67 30.92 12.91
CA ALA A 380 -16.62 30.30 12.09
C ALA A 380 -15.30 30.16 12.88
N TYR A 381 -14.57 29.08 12.63
CA TYR A 381 -13.24 28.85 13.15
C TYR A 381 -12.18 29.15 12.10
N ARG A 382 -11.03 29.68 12.54
CA ARG A 382 -9.88 29.98 11.68
C ARG A 382 -8.65 29.31 12.31
N PRO A 383 -8.25 28.12 11.84
CA PRO A 383 -7.13 27.39 12.42
C PRO A 383 -5.78 28.04 12.13
N ASN A 384 -5.71 28.94 11.15
CA ASN A 384 -4.55 29.77 10.88
C ASN A 384 -4.95 31.18 10.37
N ASP A 385 -4.09 32.16 10.61
CA ASP A 385 -4.21 33.54 10.15
C ASP A 385 -2.85 34.15 9.71
N ASN A 386 -2.86 35.43 9.33
CA ASN A 386 -1.64 36.13 8.91
C ASN A 386 -0.64 36.34 10.06
N ILE A 387 -1.10 36.33 11.32
CA ILE A 387 -0.22 36.41 12.48
C ILE A 387 0.50 35.06 12.66
N ASP A 388 -0.16 33.93 12.42
CA ASP A 388 0.52 32.63 12.41
C ASP A 388 1.60 32.56 11.32
N LYS A 389 1.34 33.12 10.13
CA LYS A 389 2.37 33.29 9.08
C LYS A 389 3.57 34.11 9.56
N LEU A 390 3.35 35.17 10.34
CA LEU A 390 4.42 35.99 10.91
C LEU A 390 5.30 35.16 11.86
N PHE A 391 4.70 34.32 12.70
CA PHE A 391 5.44 33.46 13.63
C PHE A 391 6.15 32.30 12.92
N TRP A 392 5.66 31.86 11.76
CA TRP A 392 6.44 30.97 10.90
C TRP A 392 7.64 31.69 10.26
N LEU A 393 7.52 32.97 9.90
CA LEU A 393 8.64 33.76 9.36
C LEU A 393 9.68 34.12 10.43
N TYR A 394 9.24 34.29 11.69
CA TYR A 394 10.09 34.62 12.83
C TYR A 394 9.90 33.62 13.98
N PRO A 395 10.44 32.39 13.86
CA PRO A 395 10.25 31.34 14.87
C PRO A 395 10.75 31.73 16.26
N GLU A 396 11.71 32.64 16.36
CA GLU A 396 12.25 33.17 17.62
C GLU A 396 11.20 33.93 18.43
N ALA A 397 10.12 34.37 17.78
CA ALA A 397 9.01 35.07 18.41
C ALA A 397 7.89 34.12 18.88
N ASN A 398 7.98 32.79 18.64
CA ASN A 398 6.93 31.83 19.00
C ASN A 398 6.56 31.85 20.49
N PHE A 399 7.48 32.20 21.39
CA PHE A 399 7.18 32.33 22.83
C PHE A 399 6.11 33.41 23.14
N LEU A 400 5.81 34.29 22.18
CA LEU A 400 4.77 35.30 22.29
C LEU A 400 3.39 34.79 21.88
N MET A 401 3.24 33.58 21.31
CA MET A 401 1.96 33.06 20.82
C MET A 401 0.86 33.06 21.89
N ASP A 402 1.22 32.73 23.12
CA ASP A 402 0.29 32.73 24.27
C ASP A 402 0.22 34.09 25.00
N SER A 403 0.90 35.12 24.50
CA SER A 403 0.95 36.44 25.11
C SER A 403 -0.32 37.25 24.82
N PRO A 404 -0.81 38.09 25.76
CA PRO A 404 -1.93 39.00 25.54
C PRO A 404 -1.78 39.92 24.32
N ILE A 405 -0.54 40.22 23.90
CA ILE A 405 -0.29 41.05 22.71
C ILE A 405 -0.83 40.41 21.42
N VAL A 406 -0.75 39.08 21.30
CA VAL A 406 -1.26 38.34 20.14
C VAL A 406 -2.78 38.43 20.07
N VAL A 407 -3.47 38.37 21.21
CA VAL A 407 -4.93 38.55 21.30
C VAL A 407 -5.34 39.94 20.77
N VAL A 408 -4.62 40.99 21.19
CA VAL A 408 -4.87 42.36 20.72
C VAL A 408 -4.59 42.50 19.23
N LEU A 409 -3.46 41.97 18.74
CA LEU A 409 -3.11 42.01 17.32
C LEU A 409 -4.16 41.30 16.45
N ARG A 410 -4.63 40.12 16.87
CA ARG A 410 -5.72 39.39 16.20
C ARG A 410 -7.02 40.19 16.20
N TRP A 411 -7.36 40.87 17.29
CA TRP A 411 -8.54 41.74 17.35
C TRP A 411 -8.42 42.92 16.37
N VAL A 412 -7.28 43.62 16.35
CA VAL A 412 -7.02 44.73 15.42
C VAL A 412 -7.13 44.24 13.97
N GLN A 413 -6.50 43.12 13.64
CA GLN A 413 -6.56 42.56 12.29
C GLN A 413 -8.00 42.28 11.83
N ARG A 414 -8.86 41.77 12.72
CA ARG A 414 -10.30 41.56 12.41
C ARG A 414 -11.07 42.86 12.19
N GLN A 415 -10.65 43.98 12.79
CA GLN A 415 -11.31 45.28 12.59
C GLN A 415 -10.83 45.98 11.31
N PHE A 416 -9.59 45.70 10.90
CA PHE A 416 -8.93 46.33 9.76
C PHE A 416 -8.55 45.24 8.73
N GLU A 417 -9.55 44.57 8.14
CA GLU A 417 -9.34 43.71 6.96
C GLU A 417 -8.99 44.59 5.75
N VAL A 418 -7.72 45.01 5.66
CA VAL A 418 -7.22 45.91 4.59
C VAL A 418 -6.65 45.11 3.40
N THR A 419 -6.55 43.78 3.52
CA THR A 419 -6.01 42.86 2.48
C THR A 419 -7.04 41.81 2.11
N GLU A 420 -6.94 41.26 0.90
CA GLU A 420 -7.72 40.07 0.49
C GLU A 420 -7.60 38.96 1.57
N PRO A 421 -8.72 38.29 1.92
CA PRO A 421 -8.67 37.24 2.93
C PRO A 421 -7.77 36.09 2.45
N SER A 422 -6.88 35.60 3.32
CA SER A 422 -6.07 34.40 3.08
C SER A 422 -6.12 33.48 4.30
N GLY A 423 -5.81 32.20 4.12
CA GLY A 423 -5.84 31.21 5.18
C GLY A 423 -7.07 30.32 5.12
N ILE A 424 -7.35 29.61 6.21
CA ILE A 424 -8.43 28.64 6.27
C ILE A 424 -9.58 29.17 7.12
N VAL A 425 -10.79 28.91 6.65
CA VAL A 425 -12.03 29.12 7.39
C VAL A 425 -12.79 27.81 7.44
N ASP A 426 -13.24 27.47 8.63
CA ASP A 426 -14.29 26.47 8.82
C ASP A 426 -15.55 27.21 9.26
N SER A 427 -16.51 27.34 8.35
CA SER A 427 -17.75 28.07 8.59
C SER A 427 -18.74 27.29 9.48
N PHE A 428 -18.56 25.97 9.65
CA PHE A 428 -19.49 25.09 10.38
C PHE A 428 -18.75 24.14 11.33
N PRO A 429 -17.92 24.66 12.26
CA PRO A 429 -17.09 23.82 13.12
C PRO A 429 -17.96 22.91 14.00
N LEU A 430 -17.57 21.65 14.11
CA LEU A 430 -18.28 20.65 14.89
C LEU A 430 -17.88 20.71 16.36
N LEU A 431 -18.85 20.75 17.27
CA LEU A 431 -18.60 20.74 18.71
C LEU A 431 -18.32 19.34 19.26
N ASN A 432 -18.95 18.32 18.68
CA ASN A 432 -18.83 16.96 19.18
C ASN A 432 -17.72 16.20 18.47
N VAL A 433 -17.00 15.40 19.26
CA VAL A 433 -16.08 14.39 18.74
C VAL A 433 -16.86 13.28 18.04
N ASN A 434 -16.31 12.74 16.96
CA ASN A 434 -16.81 11.53 16.33
C ASN A 434 -16.59 10.35 17.30
N PRO A 435 -17.66 9.68 17.76
CA PRO A 435 -17.55 8.59 18.73
C PRO A 435 -16.82 7.37 18.18
N ALA A 436 -16.67 7.23 16.86
CA ALA A 436 -15.86 6.17 16.26
C ALA A 436 -14.39 6.20 16.70
N PHE A 437 -13.93 7.34 17.24
CA PHE A 437 -12.58 7.51 17.78
C PHE A 437 -12.53 7.73 19.29
N ALA A 438 -13.67 7.69 19.99
CA ALA A 438 -13.69 7.74 21.44
C ALA A 438 -13.13 6.42 22.01
N ASP A 439 -12.19 6.54 22.94
CA ASP A 439 -11.55 5.39 23.63
C ASP A 439 -12.53 4.51 24.41
#